data_AF-A0A1F4ZRS5-F1
#
_entry.id   AF-A0A1F4ZRS5-F1
#
_cell.length_a   1.000
_cell.length_b   1.000
_cell.length_c   1.000
_cell.angle_alpha   90.00
_cell.angle_beta   90.00
_cell.angle_gamma   90.00
#
_symmetry.space_group_name_H-M   'P 1'
#
loop_
_entity.id
_entity.type
_entity.pdbx_description
1 polymer ?
#
loop_
_entity_poly.entity_id
_entity_poly.type
_entity_poly.pdbx_seq_one_letter_code
_entity_poly.pdbx_strand_id
1 'polypeptide(L)'
;MISFLIFLGVLVFAVIGFITIFRPGSSAKKKIGDGYFYFMAFVSMMVLYWGLSDLVRIILEKVWLGGISPSTNYRYSGSVTYAQEQWLRGLSLRVSAIMVSLPMWFFHLHKAINKSKEEIDALGKKAYSYAFVLVMGLASIGMLIGALYLGVNALLGITLSTGEKQSLAYLLPYSVGSLSLWWVHWKMWHASRLEEMIAIKTEEQAAKVESGVK
;
A
#
# COMPACT_ATOMS: atom_id res chain seq x y z
N MET A 1 13.72 -4.84 -9.21
CA MET A 1 12.44 -4.71 -8.49
C MET A 1 12.60 -4.30 -7.03
N ILE A 2 13.47 -4.96 -6.24
CA ILE A 2 13.82 -4.52 -4.87
C ILE A 2 14.32 -3.07 -4.85
N SER A 3 15.19 -2.68 -5.80
CA SER A 3 15.68 -1.29 -5.92
C SER A 3 14.59 -0.27 -6.22
N PHE A 4 13.51 -0.67 -6.91
CA PHE A 4 12.37 0.20 -7.19
C PHE A 4 11.49 0.38 -5.95
N LEU A 5 11.29 -0.68 -5.16
CA LEU A 5 10.58 -0.60 -3.87
C LEU A 5 11.37 0.20 -2.82
N ILE A 6 12.70 0.07 -2.80
CA ILE A 6 13.57 0.89 -1.96
C ILE A 6 13.50 2.37 -2.40
N PHE A 7 13.58 2.65 -3.69
CA PHE A 7 13.42 4.00 -4.23
C PHE A 7 12.05 4.59 -3.92
N LEU A 8 10.97 3.82 -4.08
CA LEU A 8 9.61 4.24 -3.76
C LEU A 8 9.42 4.47 -2.25
N GLY A 9 10.03 3.63 -1.42
CA GLY A 9 10.11 3.82 0.02
C GLY A 9 10.81 5.13 0.37
N VAL A 10 12.00 5.37 -0.17
CA VAL A 10 12.77 6.62 0.01
C VAL A 10 11.98 7.84 -0.47
N LEU A 11 11.26 7.73 -1.60
CA LEU A 11 10.41 8.80 -2.12
C LEU A 11 9.25 9.11 -1.17
N VAL A 12 8.62 8.09 -0.59
CA VAL A 12 7.56 8.29 0.41
C VAL A 12 8.11 8.87 1.71
N PHE A 13 9.27 8.42 2.17
CA PHE A 13 10.00 9.04 3.29
C PHE A 13 10.28 10.52 3.02
N ALA A 14 10.69 10.85 1.80
CA ALA A 14 10.92 12.23 1.38
C ALA A 14 9.62 13.03 1.37
N VAL A 15 8.50 12.48 0.87
CA VAL A 15 7.21 13.17 0.83
C VAL A 15 6.60 13.37 2.23
N ILE A 16 6.63 12.34 3.08
CA ILE A 16 6.13 12.44 4.48
C ILE A 16 7.02 13.40 5.29
N GLY A 17 8.34 13.30 5.14
CA GLY A 17 9.30 14.23 5.75
C GLY A 17 9.11 15.67 5.28
N PHE A 18 8.92 15.87 3.97
CA PHE A 18 8.69 17.19 3.39
C PHE A 18 7.39 17.83 3.91
N ILE A 19 6.28 17.08 3.91
CA ILE A 19 4.98 17.61 4.35
C ILE A 19 4.96 17.94 5.85
N THR A 20 5.69 17.18 6.67
CA THR A 20 5.76 17.41 8.12
C THR A 20 6.68 18.56 8.52
N ILE A 21 7.76 18.80 7.77
CA ILE A 21 8.74 19.87 8.04
C ILE A 21 8.21 21.25 7.63
N PHE A 22 7.50 21.38 6.50
CA PHE A 22 7.10 22.69 5.95
C PHE A 22 5.74 23.24 6.44
N ARG A 23 5.19 22.70 7.55
CA ARG A 23 3.90 23.15 8.10
C ARG A 23 4.03 24.49 8.86
N PRO A 24 3.25 25.54 8.56
CA PRO A 24 3.20 26.76 9.39
C PRO A 24 2.31 26.61 10.64
N GLY A 25 2.52 27.44 11.68
CA GLY A 25 1.52 27.71 12.73
C GLY A 25 1.29 26.68 13.87
N SER A 26 2.16 25.70 14.08
CA SER A 26 2.00 24.72 15.19
C SER A 26 3.31 24.41 15.91
N SER A 27 3.21 23.99 17.18
CA SER A 27 4.39 23.63 17.97
C SER A 27 5.10 22.43 17.35
N ALA A 28 6.44 22.47 17.32
CA ALA A 28 7.27 21.44 16.70
C ALA A 28 6.97 20.03 17.25
N LYS A 29 6.67 19.91 18.55
CA LYS A 29 6.33 18.66 19.21
C LYS A 29 5.05 18.01 18.66
N LYS A 30 4.01 18.80 18.36
CA LYS A 30 2.76 18.27 17.77
C LYS A 30 2.99 17.80 16.33
N LYS A 31 3.73 18.59 15.52
CA LYS A 31 4.07 18.23 14.13
C LYS A 31 4.82 16.90 14.03
N ILE A 32 5.82 16.71 14.89
CA ILE A 32 6.62 15.48 14.92
C ILE A 32 5.77 14.27 15.34
N GLY A 33 4.92 14.43 16.36
CA GLY A 33 4.04 13.36 16.84
C GLY A 33 3.03 12.90 15.79
N ASP A 34 2.38 13.85 15.10
CA ASP A 34 1.42 13.55 14.04
C ASP A 34 2.13 12.91 12.82
N GLY A 35 3.30 13.44 12.44
CA GLY A 35 4.11 12.88 11.37
C GLY A 35 4.54 11.44 11.62
N TYR A 36 5.04 11.16 12.83
CA TYR A 36 5.41 9.81 13.25
C TYR A 36 4.22 8.85 13.20
N PHE A 37 3.05 9.29 13.64
CA PHE A 37 1.83 8.49 13.61
C PHE A 37 1.45 8.06 12.18
N TYR A 38 1.40 9.00 11.22
CA TYR A 38 1.08 8.67 9.83
C TYR A 38 2.18 7.86 9.15
N PHE A 39 3.43 8.08 9.53
CA PHE A 39 4.56 7.29 9.06
C PHE A 39 4.44 5.83 9.50
N MET A 40 4.19 5.57 10.78
CA MET A 40 4.03 4.20 11.30
C MET A 40 2.78 3.52 10.73
N ALA A 41 1.69 4.27 10.50
CA ALA A 41 0.51 3.77 9.79
C ALA A 41 0.87 3.35 8.35
N PHE A 42 1.67 4.15 7.66
CA PHE A 42 2.11 3.86 6.30
C PHE A 42 3.00 2.59 6.26
N VAL A 43 4.02 2.53 7.10
CA VAL A 43 4.95 1.39 7.14
C VAL A 43 4.24 0.11 7.52
N SER A 44 3.40 0.12 8.56
CA SER A 44 2.65 -1.08 8.97
C SER A 44 1.75 -1.59 7.84
N MET A 45 1.06 -0.71 7.12
CA MET A 45 0.22 -1.09 6.00
C MET A 45 1.02 -1.57 4.78
N MET A 46 2.21 -1.01 4.51
CA MET A 46 3.12 -1.53 3.47
C MET A 46 3.62 -2.94 3.79
N VAL A 47 4.01 -3.19 5.05
CA VAL A 47 4.44 -4.52 5.50
C VAL A 47 3.28 -5.50 5.42
N LEU A 48 2.06 -5.07 5.80
CA LEU A 48 0.87 -5.90 5.72
C LEU A 48 0.51 -6.24 4.27
N TYR A 49 0.54 -5.24 3.37
CA TYR A 49 0.37 -5.43 1.92
C TYR A 49 1.36 -6.45 1.39
N TRP A 50 2.65 -6.24 1.64
CA TRP A 50 3.69 -7.15 1.17
C TRP A 50 3.50 -8.55 1.74
N GLY A 51 3.28 -8.66 3.06
CA GLY A 51 3.11 -9.95 3.74
C GLY A 51 1.93 -10.74 3.19
N LEU A 52 0.77 -10.10 3.02
CA LEU A 52 -0.43 -10.75 2.48
C LEU A 52 -0.28 -11.12 1.00
N SER A 53 0.16 -10.19 0.15
CA SER A 53 0.33 -10.47 -1.28
C SER A 53 1.39 -11.54 -1.53
N ASP A 54 2.49 -11.53 -0.78
CA ASP A 54 3.55 -12.53 -0.92
C ASP A 54 3.14 -13.90 -0.36
N LEU A 55 2.33 -13.93 0.70
CA LEU A 55 1.74 -15.17 1.21
C LEU A 55 0.82 -15.82 0.18
N VAL A 56 -0.07 -15.04 -0.43
CA VAL A 56 -0.96 -15.53 -1.50
C VAL A 56 -0.13 -16.00 -2.70
N ARG A 57 0.92 -15.26 -3.10
CA ARG A 57 1.83 -15.70 -4.16
C ARG A 57 2.44 -17.07 -3.85
N ILE A 58 3.01 -17.26 -2.67
CA ILE A 58 3.68 -18.53 -2.29
C ILE A 58 2.68 -19.71 -2.32
N ILE A 59 1.43 -19.46 -1.94
CA ILE A 59 0.35 -20.46 -2.04
C ILE A 59 0.02 -20.75 -3.51
N LEU A 60 -0.17 -19.72 -4.34
CA LEU A 60 -0.47 -19.87 -5.76
C LEU A 60 0.65 -20.59 -6.52
N GLU A 61 1.91 -20.22 -6.28
CA GLU A 61 3.07 -20.89 -6.88
C GLU A 61 3.08 -22.38 -6.54
N LYS A 62 2.78 -22.76 -5.30
CA LYS A 62 2.70 -24.17 -4.88
C LYS A 62 1.58 -24.92 -5.59
N VAL A 63 0.40 -24.31 -5.73
CA VAL A 63 -0.78 -24.94 -6.35
C VAL A 63 -0.61 -25.05 -7.87
N TRP A 64 -0.14 -23.99 -8.53
CA TRP A 64 -0.08 -23.91 -10.00
C TRP A 64 1.13 -24.61 -10.62
N LEU A 65 2.23 -24.72 -9.88
CA LEU A 65 3.46 -25.37 -10.35
C LEU A 65 3.57 -26.82 -9.89
N GLY A 66 2.55 -27.35 -9.20
CA GLY A 66 2.46 -28.77 -8.85
C GLY A 66 3.46 -29.23 -7.79
N GLY A 67 4.00 -28.34 -6.96
CA GLY A 67 5.00 -28.68 -5.94
C GLY A 67 5.80 -27.48 -5.43
N ILE A 68 6.83 -27.77 -4.63
CA ILE A 68 7.75 -26.74 -4.12
C ILE A 68 8.66 -26.30 -5.26
N SER A 69 8.21 -25.31 -6.04
CA SER A 69 9.00 -24.74 -7.11
C SER A 69 10.11 -23.85 -6.54
N PRO A 70 11.36 -23.92 -7.06
CA PRO A 70 12.50 -23.11 -6.62
C PRO A 70 12.37 -21.68 -7.17
N SER A 71 11.35 -20.98 -6.69
CA SER A 71 10.96 -19.63 -7.09
C SER A 71 11.57 -18.56 -6.15
N THR A 72 11.97 -18.96 -4.96
CA THR A 72 12.81 -18.11 -4.11
C THR A 72 14.24 -18.18 -4.65
N ASN A 73 14.95 -17.04 -4.70
CA ASN A 73 16.34 -16.92 -5.18
C ASN A 73 17.39 -17.79 -4.46
N TYR A 74 16.96 -18.77 -3.66
CA TYR A 74 17.80 -19.81 -3.07
C TYR A 74 17.83 -21.01 -4.01
N ARG A 75 18.50 -20.86 -5.17
CA ARG A 75 18.85 -21.99 -6.03
C ARG A 75 19.89 -22.85 -5.31
N TYR A 76 19.45 -23.90 -4.63
CA TYR A 76 20.34 -24.97 -4.21
C TYR A 76 19.71 -26.33 -4.52
N SER A 77 20.49 -27.14 -5.24
CA SER A 77 20.22 -28.54 -5.54
C SER A 77 20.33 -29.33 -4.25
N GLY A 78 19.19 -29.74 -3.68
CA GLY A 78 19.12 -30.48 -2.43
C GLY A 78 17.78 -31.20 -2.30
N SER A 79 17.77 -32.30 -1.55
CA SER A 79 16.66 -33.24 -1.37
C SER A 79 15.28 -32.59 -1.16
N VAL A 80 14.21 -33.34 -1.49
CA VAL A 80 12.79 -32.95 -1.34
C VAL A 80 12.49 -32.35 0.05
N THR A 81 13.16 -32.85 1.10
CA THR A 81 13.06 -32.36 2.48
C THR A 81 13.50 -30.90 2.62
N TYR A 82 14.58 -30.50 1.94
CA TYR A 82 15.15 -29.16 2.04
C TYR A 82 14.28 -28.11 1.34
N ALA A 83 13.68 -28.47 0.20
CA ALA A 83 12.72 -27.61 -0.48
C ALA A 83 11.51 -27.33 0.43
N GLN A 84 11.01 -28.34 1.14
CA GLN A 84 9.86 -28.20 2.03
C GLN A 84 10.16 -27.30 3.23
N GLU A 85 11.34 -27.44 3.83
CA GLU A 85 11.80 -26.57 4.91
C GLU A 85 11.90 -25.10 4.47
N GLN A 86 12.42 -24.84 3.26
CA GLN A 86 12.52 -23.48 2.74
C GLN A 86 11.15 -22.86 2.46
N TRP A 87 10.20 -23.64 1.96
CA TRP A 87 8.82 -23.18 1.79
C TRP A 87 8.18 -22.83 3.13
N LEU A 88 8.37 -23.66 4.17
CA LEU A 88 7.88 -23.39 5.53
C LEU A 88 8.53 -22.15 6.15
N ARG A 89 9.85 -21.98 5.99
CA ARG A 89 10.56 -20.76 6.41
C ARG A 89 10.01 -19.54 5.69
N GLY A 90 9.82 -19.65 4.38
CA GLY A 90 9.20 -18.64 3.55
C GLY A 90 7.85 -18.20 4.11
N LEU A 91 6.95 -19.15 4.36
CA LEU A 91 5.63 -18.93 4.93
C LEU A 91 5.70 -18.31 6.34
N SER A 92 6.54 -18.85 7.22
CA SER A 92 6.70 -18.37 8.60
C SER A 92 7.12 -16.90 8.67
N LEU A 93 8.00 -16.45 7.77
CA LEU A 93 8.44 -15.05 7.71
C LEU A 93 7.27 -14.11 7.38
N ARG A 94 6.40 -14.49 6.42
CA ARG A 94 5.27 -13.64 6.00
C ARG A 94 4.18 -13.63 7.05
N VAL A 95 3.87 -14.79 7.63
CA VAL A 95 2.91 -14.90 8.74
C VAL A 95 3.38 -14.05 9.92
N SER A 96 4.67 -14.11 10.28
CA SER A 96 5.24 -13.28 11.34
C SER A 96 5.13 -11.78 11.03
N ALA A 97 5.47 -11.38 9.79
CA ALA A 97 5.32 -9.99 9.36
C ALA A 97 3.87 -9.51 9.48
N ILE A 98 2.90 -10.31 9.03
CA ILE A 98 1.46 -10.03 9.14
C ILE A 98 1.03 -9.93 10.60
N MET A 99 1.43 -10.88 11.46
CA MET A 99 1.07 -10.90 12.88
C MET A 99 1.53 -9.66 13.63
N VAL A 100 2.66 -9.07 13.23
CA VAL A 100 3.20 -7.85 13.82
C VAL A 100 2.57 -6.60 13.19
N SER A 101 2.43 -6.58 11.86
CA SER A 101 1.96 -5.39 11.14
C SER A 101 0.45 -5.17 11.27
N LEU A 102 -0.35 -6.23 11.34
CA LEU A 102 -1.81 -6.16 11.44
C LEU A 102 -2.29 -5.40 12.70
N PRO A 103 -1.84 -5.72 13.93
CA PRO A 103 -2.27 -4.98 15.12
C PRO A 103 -1.74 -3.54 15.12
N MET A 104 -0.53 -3.29 14.62
CA MET A 104 -0.02 -1.92 14.45
C MET A 104 -0.91 -1.11 13.51
N TRP A 105 -1.24 -1.66 12.35
CA TRP A 105 -2.12 -0.99 11.39
C TRP A 105 -3.51 -0.75 11.99
N PHE A 106 -4.10 -1.75 12.66
CA PHE A 106 -5.41 -1.62 13.29
C PHE A 106 -5.42 -0.54 14.37
N PHE A 107 -4.38 -0.47 15.22
CA PHE A 107 -4.23 0.59 16.21
C PHE A 107 -4.22 1.98 15.57
N HIS A 108 -3.46 2.15 14.49
CA HIS A 108 -3.39 3.44 13.79
C HIS A 108 -4.70 3.77 13.08
N LEU A 109 -5.38 2.80 12.47
CA LEU A 109 -6.68 3.00 11.85
C LEU A 109 -7.75 3.39 12.88
N HIS A 110 -7.82 2.65 13.99
CA HIS A 110 -8.79 2.90 15.06
C HIS A 110 -8.58 4.28 15.68
N LYS A 111 -7.32 4.64 15.96
CA LYS A 111 -6.97 5.98 16.46
C LYS A 111 -7.30 7.09 15.45
N ALA A 112 -7.18 6.80 14.15
CA ALA A 112 -7.56 7.74 13.08
C ALA A 112 -9.09 7.87 12.89
N ILE A 113 -9.88 6.91 13.37
CA ILE A 113 -11.35 6.95 13.31
C ILE A 113 -11.94 7.61 14.57
N ASN A 114 -11.37 7.34 15.75
CA ASN A 114 -11.99 7.68 17.04
C ASN A 114 -11.55 9.01 17.66
N LYS A 115 -10.55 9.69 17.10
CA LYS A 115 -10.21 11.05 17.56
C LYS A 115 -11.13 12.10 16.93
N SER A 116 -11.42 13.16 17.68
CA SER A 116 -12.19 14.31 17.19
C SER A 116 -11.51 14.97 15.99
N LYS A 117 -12.27 15.64 15.11
CA LYS A 117 -11.76 16.37 13.93
C LYS A 117 -10.68 17.42 14.30
N GLU A 118 -10.64 17.89 15.54
CA GLU A 118 -9.63 18.84 16.06
C GLU A 118 -8.30 18.17 16.46
N GLU A 119 -8.32 16.87 16.81
CA GLU A 119 -7.15 16.13 17.27
C GLU A 119 -6.39 15.39 16.16
N ILE A 120 -7.04 15.13 15.03
CA ILE A 120 -6.41 14.54 13.84
C ILE A 120 -6.14 15.66 12.85
N ASP A 121 -4.87 15.87 12.52
CA ASP A 121 -4.48 16.82 11.49
C ASP A 121 -5.04 16.41 10.11
N ALA A 122 -6.00 17.19 9.60
CA ALA A 122 -6.63 16.99 8.29
C ALA A 122 -5.60 17.03 7.15
N LEU A 123 -4.57 17.87 7.28
CA LEU A 123 -3.49 17.98 6.28
C LEU A 123 -2.65 16.69 6.25
N GLY A 124 -2.28 16.18 7.43
CA GLY A 124 -1.58 14.90 7.58
C GLY A 124 -2.38 13.71 7.03
N LYS A 125 -3.69 13.65 7.29
CA LYS A 125 -4.58 12.61 6.76
C LYS A 125 -4.67 12.65 5.24
N LYS A 126 -4.80 13.86 4.67
CA LYS A 126 -4.82 14.09 3.22
C LYS A 126 -3.50 13.68 2.57
N ALA A 127 -2.38 14.07 3.16
CA ALA A 127 -1.04 13.72 2.71
C ALA A 127 -0.78 12.21 2.75
N TYR A 128 -1.11 11.56 3.87
CA TYR A 128 -1.05 10.11 4.03
C TYR A 128 -1.87 9.39 2.95
N SER A 129 -3.12 9.81 2.74
CA SER A 129 -4.01 9.19 1.75
C SER A 129 -3.50 9.38 0.32
N TYR A 130 -3.01 10.59 0.01
CA TYR A 130 -2.40 10.91 -1.28
C TYR A 130 -1.13 10.09 -1.55
N ALA A 131 -0.27 9.91 -0.55
CA ALA A 131 0.91 9.06 -0.67
C ALA A 131 0.54 7.63 -1.05
N PHE A 132 -0.48 7.05 -0.39
CA PHE A 132 -1.01 5.73 -0.77
C PHE A 132 -1.57 5.68 -2.19
N VAL A 133 -2.34 6.70 -2.59
CA VAL A 133 -2.89 6.80 -3.96
C VAL A 133 -1.76 6.79 -4.99
N LEU A 134 -0.68 7.55 -4.78
CA LEU A 134 0.44 7.56 -5.71
C LEU A 134 1.18 6.21 -5.73
N VAL A 135 1.60 5.72 -4.57
CA VAL A 135 2.43 4.50 -4.43
C VAL A 135 1.68 3.28 -4.94
N MET A 136 0.45 3.07 -4.47
CA MET A 136 -0.36 1.93 -4.86
C MET A 136 -0.89 2.07 -6.29
N GLY A 137 -1.08 3.31 -6.78
CA GLY A 137 -1.45 3.55 -8.18
C GLY A 137 -0.34 3.11 -9.13
N LEU A 138 0.90 3.54 -8.87
CA LEU A 138 2.07 3.14 -9.63
C LEU A 138 2.33 1.62 -9.55
N ALA A 139 2.23 1.04 -8.34
CA ALA A 139 2.35 -0.41 -8.16
C ALA A 139 1.26 -1.16 -8.94
N SER A 140 0.01 -0.69 -8.90
CA SER A 140 -1.09 -1.29 -9.64
C SER A 140 -0.85 -1.25 -11.14
N ILE A 141 -0.45 -0.11 -11.71
CA ILE A 141 -0.16 0.00 -13.14
C ILE A 141 0.94 -1.00 -13.53
N GLY A 142 2.05 -1.04 -12.78
CA GLY A 142 3.17 -1.93 -13.09
C GLY A 142 2.80 -3.42 -13.05
N MET A 143 2.04 -3.84 -12.04
CA MET A 143 1.68 -5.26 -11.88
C MET A 143 0.51 -5.67 -12.76
N LEU A 144 -0.48 -4.79 -12.94
CA LEU A 144 -1.72 -5.10 -13.65
C LEU A 144 -1.48 -5.29 -15.15
N ILE A 145 -0.59 -4.51 -15.76
CA ILE A 145 -0.26 -4.68 -17.20
C ILE A 145 0.25 -6.11 -17.46
N GLY A 146 1.19 -6.58 -16.63
CA GLY A 146 1.72 -7.94 -16.76
C GLY A 146 0.67 -9.02 -16.44
N ALA A 147 -0.13 -8.82 -15.39
CA ALA A 147 -1.19 -9.75 -15.00
C ALA A 147 -2.26 -9.87 -16.10
N LEU A 148 -2.67 -8.75 -16.70
CA LEU A 148 -3.62 -8.72 -17.80
C LEU A 148 -3.05 -9.36 -19.06
N TYR A 149 -1.80 -9.05 -19.42
CA TYR A 149 -1.15 -9.66 -20.59
C TYR A 149 -1.12 -11.19 -20.49
N LEU A 150 -0.59 -11.71 -19.38
CA LEU A 150 -0.52 -13.16 -19.17
C LEU A 150 -1.89 -13.80 -18.96
N GLY A 151 -2.82 -13.09 -18.30
CA GLY A 151 -4.19 -13.54 -18.07
C GLY A 151 -4.99 -13.66 -19.36
N VAL A 152 -4.89 -12.68 -20.26
CA VAL A 152 -5.52 -12.72 -21.59
C VAL A 152 -4.94 -13.86 -22.42
N ASN A 153 -3.61 -14.03 -22.43
CA ASN A 153 -2.98 -15.16 -23.12
C ASN A 153 -3.53 -16.51 -22.62
N ALA A 154 -3.64 -16.69 -21.30
CA ALA A 154 -4.22 -17.89 -20.72
C ALA A 154 -5.70 -18.10 -21.11
N LEU A 155 -6.51 -17.03 -21.13
CA LEU A 155 -7.92 -17.08 -21.54
C LEU A 155 -8.09 -17.43 -23.02
N LEU A 156 -7.14 -17.02 -23.87
CA LEU A 156 -7.09 -17.39 -25.28
C LEU A 156 -6.60 -18.83 -25.51
N GLY A 157 -6.33 -19.59 -24.44
CA GLY A 157 -5.86 -20.98 -24.53
C GLY A 157 -4.36 -21.12 -24.79
N ILE A 158 -3.59 -20.02 -24.74
CA ILE A 158 -2.12 -20.09 -24.87
C ILE A 158 -1.58 -20.75 -23.61
N THR A 159 -0.88 -21.87 -23.79
CA THR A 159 -0.27 -22.60 -22.68
C THR A 159 0.88 -21.78 -22.10
N LEU A 160 0.69 -21.27 -20.88
CA LEU A 160 1.74 -20.55 -20.17
C LEU A 160 2.87 -21.50 -19.78
N SER A 161 4.10 -21.10 -20.07
CA SER A 161 5.32 -21.75 -19.55
C SER A 161 5.37 -21.68 -18.02
N THR A 162 6.22 -22.51 -17.40
CA THR A 162 6.46 -22.49 -15.95
C THR A 162 6.86 -21.10 -15.45
N GLY A 163 7.71 -20.39 -16.19
CA GLY A 163 8.14 -19.04 -15.84
C GLY A 163 7.03 -18.00 -15.93
N GLU A 164 6.13 -18.14 -16.91
CA GLU A 164 4.95 -17.27 -17.04
C GLU A 164 3.91 -17.55 -15.96
N LYS A 165 3.68 -18.82 -15.61
CA LYS A 165 2.81 -19.20 -14.48
C LYS A 165 3.33 -18.63 -13.16
N GLN A 166 4.64 -18.72 -12.94
CA GLN A 166 5.29 -18.12 -11.77
C GLN A 166 5.15 -16.58 -11.77
N SER A 167 5.36 -15.94 -12.93
CA SER A 167 5.16 -14.50 -13.09
C SER A 167 3.72 -14.11 -12.80
N LEU A 168 2.73 -14.86 -13.28
CA LEU A 168 1.32 -14.60 -13.03
C LEU A 168 0.95 -14.80 -11.54
N ALA A 169 1.48 -15.84 -10.89
CA ALA A 169 1.31 -16.07 -9.46
C ALA A 169 1.91 -14.94 -8.61
N TYR A 170 2.96 -14.28 -9.08
CA TYR A 170 3.49 -13.05 -8.50
C TYR A 170 2.60 -11.85 -8.80
N LEU A 171 2.26 -11.60 -10.06
CA LEU A 171 1.61 -10.36 -10.48
C LEU A 171 0.17 -10.22 -9.95
N LEU A 172 -0.60 -11.32 -9.88
CA LEU A 172 -2.00 -11.29 -9.47
C LEU A 172 -2.22 -10.78 -8.04
N PRO A 173 -1.67 -11.41 -6.99
CA PRO A 173 -1.93 -10.98 -5.61
C PRO A 173 -1.39 -9.59 -5.31
N TYR A 174 -0.29 -9.20 -5.97
CA TYR A 174 0.25 -7.85 -5.84
C TYR A 174 -0.63 -6.80 -6.53
N SER A 175 -1.21 -7.13 -7.71
CA SER A 175 -2.17 -6.26 -8.42
C SER A 175 -3.47 -6.09 -7.65
N VAL A 176 -4.05 -7.18 -7.16
CA VAL A 176 -5.30 -7.14 -6.38
C VAL A 176 -5.10 -6.36 -5.09
N GLY A 177 -4.00 -6.62 -4.37
CA GLY A 177 -3.65 -5.91 -3.15
C GLY A 177 -3.43 -4.42 -3.38
N SER A 178 -2.64 -4.04 -4.39
CA SER A 178 -2.36 -2.63 -4.68
C SER A 178 -3.60 -1.89 -5.15
N LEU A 179 -4.43 -2.49 -6.01
CA LEU A 179 -5.68 -1.87 -6.47
C LEU A 179 -6.67 -1.66 -5.33
N SER A 180 -6.78 -2.65 -4.43
CA SER A 180 -7.67 -2.56 -3.27
C SER A 180 -7.25 -1.43 -2.34
N LEU A 181 -5.94 -1.33 -2.04
CA LEU A 181 -5.40 -0.26 -1.21
C LEU A 181 -5.49 1.10 -1.90
N TRP A 182 -5.20 1.16 -3.20
CA TRP A 182 -5.37 2.37 -4.00
C TRP A 182 -6.82 2.88 -3.91
N TRP A 183 -7.80 2.01 -4.14
CA TRP A 183 -9.22 2.36 -4.14
C TRP A 183 -9.70 2.91 -2.79
N VAL A 184 -9.31 2.24 -1.69
CA VAL A 184 -9.67 2.68 -0.34
C VAL A 184 -9.10 4.07 -0.05
N HIS A 185 -7.81 4.29 -0.35
CA HIS A 185 -7.15 5.58 -0.07
C HIS A 185 -7.58 6.67 -1.05
N TRP A 186 -7.95 6.33 -2.28
CA TRP A 186 -8.57 7.25 -3.24
C TRP A 186 -9.87 7.83 -2.69
N LYS A 187 -10.76 6.97 -2.16
CA LYS A 187 -12.00 7.43 -1.53
C LYS A 187 -11.73 8.36 -0.34
N MET A 188 -10.77 8.01 0.51
CA MET A 188 -10.39 8.84 1.65
C MET A 188 -9.87 10.21 1.22
N TRP A 189 -8.96 10.24 0.24
CA TRP A 189 -8.39 11.48 -0.28
C TRP A 189 -9.45 12.36 -0.98
N HIS A 190 -10.30 11.75 -1.81
CA HIS A 190 -11.36 12.45 -2.52
C HIS A 190 -12.38 13.06 -1.56
N ALA A 191 -12.77 12.34 -0.52
CA ALA A 191 -13.67 12.86 0.52
C ALA A 191 -13.08 14.10 1.21
N SER A 192 -11.80 14.06 1.62
CA SER A 192 -11.14 15.22 2.23
C SER A 192 -11.04 16.42 1.29
N ARG A 193 -10.84 16.20 -0.01
CA ARG A 193 -10.86 17.28 -1.02
C ARG A 193 -12.23 17.90 -1.20
N LEU A 194 -13.29 17.10 -1.15
CA LEU A 194 -14.66 17.58 -1.30
C LEU A 194 -15.06 18.47 -0.12
N GLU A 195 -14.73 18.07 1.11
CA GLU A 195 -14.97 18.86 2.32
C GLU A 195 -14.30 20.24 2.24
N GLU A 196 -13.04 20.30 1.79
CA GLU A 196 -12.28 21.55 1.60
C GLU A 196 -12.91 22.45 0.53
N MET A 197 -13.34 21.91 -0.60
CA MET A 197 -13.99 22.69 -1.66
C MET A 197 -15.35 23.25 -1.22
N ILE A 198 -16.10 22.51 -0.41
CA ILE A 198 -17.36 22.98 0.16
C ILE A 198 -17.09 24.14 1.12
N ALA A 199 -16.12 23.99 2.03
CA ALA A 199 -15.76 25.03 2.99
C ALA A 199 -15.35 26.34 2.29
N ILE A 200 -14.48 26.28 1.28
CA ILE A 200 -14.05 27.45 0.50
C ILE A 200 -15.25 28.13 -0.17
N LYS A 201 -16.14 27.36 -0.82
CA LYS A 201 -17.33 27.94 -1.46
C LYS A 201 -18.28 28.59 -0.46
N THR A 202 -18.43 28.02 0.74
CA THR A 202 -19.25 28.59 1.80
C THR A 202 -18.65 29.90 2.32
N GLU A 203 -17.32 29.96 2.52
CA GLU A 203 -16.62 31.19 2.91
C GLU A 203 -16.71 32.28 1.83
N GLU A 204 -16.52 31.92 0.56
CA GLU A 204 -16.69 32.87 -0.56
C GLU A 204 -18.12 33.41 -0.65
N GLN A 205 -19.14 32.56 -0.40
CA GLN A 205 -20.53 32.99 -0.37
C GLN A 205 -20.80 33.92 0.82
N ALA A 206 -20.29 33.60 2.01
CA ALA A 206 -20.42 34.46 3.18
C ALA A 206 -19.75 35.83 2.95
N ALA A 207 -18.54 35.84 2.39
CA ALA A 207 -17.82 37.06 2.07
C ALA A 207 -18.54 37.93 1.03
N LYS A 208 -19.18 37.33 0.01
CA LYS A 208 -20.01 38.05 -0.97
C LYS A 208 -21.26 38.67 -0.35
N VAL A 209 -21.89 37.96 0.60
CA VAL A 209 -23.04 38.48 1.35
C VAL A 209 -22.63 39.67 2.21
N GLU A 210 -21.47 39.60 2.88
CA GLU A 210 -20.94 40.69 3.71
C GLU A 210 -20.46 41.90 2.89
N SER A 211 -19.90 41.69 1.69
CA SER A 211 -19.40 42.77 0.85
C SER A 211 -20.50 43.49 0.04
N GLY A 212 -21.76 43.05 0.12
CA GLY A 212 -22.88 43.64 -0.63
C GLY A 212 -22.75 43.52 -2.16
N VAL A 213 -21.85 42.65 -2.64
CA VAL A 213 -21.60 42.44 -4.07
C VAL A 213 -22.57 41.37 -4.55
N LYS A 214 -23.64 41.81 -5.23
CA LYS A 214 -24.57 40.92 -5.95
C LYS A 214 -23.93 40.36 -7.22
#